data_AF-D9VU07-F1
#
_entry.id   AF-D9VU07-F1
#
_cell.length_a   1.000
_cell.length_b   1.000
_cell.length_c   1.000
_cell.angle_alpha   90.00
_cell.angle_beta   90.00
_cell.angle_gamma   90.00
#
_symmetry.space_group_name_H-M   'P 1'
#
loop_
_entity.id
_entity.type
_entity.pdbx_description
1 polymer ?
#
loop_
_entity_poly.entity_id
_entity_poly.type
_entity_poly.pdbx_seq_one_letter_code
_entity_poly.pdbx_strand_id
1 'polypeptide(L)'
;MFGCPVAARAGPTSATYITAGNSAEPNRLTLAVLGPSRLKDVRRGLLALTAPGFRECLPICRGPRATRQFGRRSIDLENTWTSTKGGRVLTRIPRHAFSTDNVAEAMAPIIKSAEEVLAGLGTSEDDRHDALTLALVAAKWHCLADPVADRFTTWQAWILAMQTGSALFTAGQATEGPVRCRVGANGEERELPATGPQEYLHAANWLTSFYLAAICREDERMNRLAQVPLPFLRASGAEFDEYVYSWVETLQNHPFGRQETWDSLVRAVEGTDPAHVQIASQELMLKILYPPLNLFHRYATRDEERFNESLAEALTWHKEYWTANEARSRSGEGLVALGPLAIACMARDAGMAIQVESEYLPKALLEFGWVGEVDA
;
A
#
# COMPACT_ATOMS: atom_id res chain seq x y z
N MET A 1 49.61 0.11 -30.86
CA MET A 1 50.35 -0.90 -30.08
C MET A 1 50.14 -0.58 -28.62
N PHE A 2 49.15 -1.19 -27.97
CA PHE A 2 49.27 -2.43 -27.17
C PHE A 2 50.16 -2.28 -25.93
N GLY A 3 49.57 -2.49 -24.75
CA GLY A 3 50.32 -2.91 -23.56
C GLY A 3 49.82 -2.40 -22.21
N CYS A 4 48.70 -2.92 -21.70
CA CYS A 4 48.58 -3.25 -20.26
C CYS A 4 49.40 -4.55 -20.02
N PRO A 5 49.90 -4.91 -18.80
CA PRO A 5 48.99 -5.48 -17.76
C PRO A 5 49.41 -5.40 -16.25
N VAL A 6 48.39 -5.47 -15.37
CA VAL A 6 48.21 -6.37 -14.18
C VAL A 6 48.74 -6.03 -12.76
N ALA A 7 47.74 -5.92 -11.83
CA ALA A 7 47.51 -6.49 -10.47
C ALA A 7 48.54 -6.30 -9.32
N ALA A 8 48.18 -6.25 -8.03
CA ALA A 8 47.10 -6.84 -7.21
C ALA A 8 46.87 -5.96 -5.93
N ARG A 9 45.91 -6.11 -5.01
CA ARG A 9 45.10 -7.25 -4.53
C ARG A 9 43.99 -6.71 -3.59
N ALA A 10 42.87 -7.42 -3.54
CA ALA A 10 41.67 -7.13 -2.74
C ALA A 10 41.69 -7.75 -1.32
N GLY A 11 40.83 -7.22 -0.44
CA GLY A 11 40.36 -7.79 0.84
C GLY A 11 39.05 -7.09 1.27
N PRO A 12 38.11 -7.77 1.95
CA PRO A 12 36.68 -7.68 1.61
C PRO A 12 35.84 -6.79 2.55
N THR A 13 34.82 -6.15 1.96
CA THR A 13 33.72 -5.45 2.66
C THR A 13 32.50 -6.38 2.74
N SER A 14 31.99 -6.59 3.94
CA SER A 14 30.86 -7.47 4.23
C SER A 14 29.55 -6.91 3.70
N ALA A 15 28.97 -7.59 2.70
CA ALA A 15 27.58 -7.46 2.31
C ALA A 15 26.75 -8.47 3.10
N THR A 16 25.79 -8.02 3.90
CA THR A 16 24.87 -8.90 4.63
C THR A 16 23.70 -9.28 3.71
N TYR A 17 23.91 -10.35 2.94
CA TYR A 17 22.83 -11.05 2.25
C TYR A 17 22.01 -11.86 3.28
N ILE A 18 20.70 -11.61 3.35
CA ILE A 18 19.76 -12.51 4.05
C ILE A 18 19.58 -13.73 3.14
N THR A 19 20.29 -14.81 3.45
CA THR A 19 20.15 -16.11 2.80
C THR A 19 19.09 -16.95 3.52
N ALA A 20 18.21 -17.54 2.73
CA ALA A 20 17.24 -18.53 3.17
C ALA A 20 17.97 -19.79 3.69
N GLY A 21 17.77 -20.12 4.97
CA GLY A 21 18.27 -21.34 5.60
C GLY A 21 17.16 -22.37 5.73
N ASN A 22 17.30 -23.48 5.00
CA ASN A 22 16.42 -24.63 4.95
C ASN A 22 16.78 -25.62 6.09
N SER A 23 15.82 -26.00 6.95
CA SER A 23 15.92 -27.24 7.75
C SER A 23 14.54 -27.84 8.04
N ALA A 24 14.35 -29.07 7.56
CA ALA A 24 13.33 -30.04 7.97
C ALA A 24 13.57 -30.44 9.46
N GLU A 25 12.64 -30.91 10.29
CA GLU A 25 11.40 -31.68 10.13
C GLU A 25 10.61 -31.64 11.50
N PRO A 26 9.53 -32.41 11.72
CA PRO A 26 8.17 -31.91 11.95
C PRO A 26 7.75 -31.83 13.42
N ASN A 27 6.87 -30.89 13.76
CA ASN A 27 6.01 -31.06 14.93
C ASN A 27 4.56 -30.67 14.61
N ARG A 28 3.69 -31.69 14.69
CA ARG A 28 2.24 -31.61 14.55
C ARG A 28 1.66 -30.71 15.64
N LEU A 29 1.13 -29.56 15.26
CA LEU A 29 0.04 -28.91 16.00
C LEU A 29 -1.05 -28.52 15.00
N THR A 30 -2.20 -29.12 15.24
CA THR A 30 -3.42 -29.09 14.44
C THR A 30 -3.97 -27.67 14.33
N LEU A 31 -3.74 -26.99 13.21
CA LEU A 31 -4.47 -25.77 12.85
C LEU A 31 -5.90 -26.17 12.46
N ALA A 32 -6.86 -25.88 13.35
CA ALA A 32 -8.27 -25.95 13.00
C ALA A 32 -8.58 -24.85 11.97
N VAL A 33 -9.00 -25.32 10.80
CA VAL A 33 -9.29 -24.57 9.58
C VAL A 33 -10.48 -23.62 9.74
N LEU A 34 -10.23 -22.33 9.52
CA LEU A 34 -11.15 -21.34 8.96
C LEU A 34 -10.38 -20.75 7.77
N GLY A 35 -10.53 -21.09 6.50
CA GLY A 35 -11.60 -21.70 5.72
C GLY A 35 -11.68 -20.87 4.42
N PRO A 36 -11.34 -21.41 3.23
CA PRO A 36 -11.29 -20.71 1.92
C PRO A 36 -12.66 -20.27 1.36
N SER A 37 -13.59 -19.91 2.23
CA SER A 37 -15.00 -19.64 1.95
C SER A 37 -15.23 -18.23 1.42
N ARG A 38 -14.49 -17.23 1.92
CA ARG A 38 -14.70 -15.81 1.56
C ARG A 38 -14.10 -15.43 0.21
N LEU A 39 -12.98 -16.04 -0.17
CA LEU A 39 -12.42 -15.95 -1.54
C LEU A 39 -13.40 -16.51 -2.57
N LYS A 40 -14.16 -17.56 -2.24
CA LYS A 40 -15.22 -18.10 -3.10
C LYS A 40 -16.41 -17.16 -3.25
N ASP A 41 -16.75 -16.36 -2.24
CA ASP A 41 -17.87 -15.41 -2.31
C ASP A 41 -17.53 -14.17 -3.15
N VAL A 42 -16.29 -13.67 -3.08
CA VAL A 42 -15.78 -12.65 -4.01
C VAL A 42 -15.72 -13.20 -5.43
N ARG A 43 -15.19 -14.42 -5.59
CA ARG A 43 -15.13 -15.12 -6.90
C ARG A 43 -16.50 -15.40 -7.50
N ARG A 44 -17.51 -15.76 -6.69
CA ARG A 44 -18.90 -15.92 -7.13
C ARG A 44 -19.55 -14.59 -7.50
N GLY A 45 -19.26 -13.52 -6.77
CA GLY A 45 -19.71 -12.16 -7.10
C GLY A 45 -19.13 -11.67 -8.44
N LEU A 46 -17.83 -11.90 -8.67
CA LEU A 46 -17.15 -11.57 -9.93
C LEU A 46 -17.66 -12.41 -11.11
N LEU A 47 -17.78 -13.74 -10.95
CA LEU A 47 -18.26 -14.64 -12.01
C LEU A 47 -19.74 -14.42 -12.37
N ALA A 48 -20.56 -13.89 -11.47
CA ALA A 48 -21.96 -13.57 -11.76
C ALA A 48 -22.11 -12.33 -12.65
N LEU A 49 -21.11 -11.46 -12.70
CA LEU A 49 -21.13 -10.20 -13.47
C LEU A 49 -20.49 -10.32 -14.86
N THR A 50 -19.72 -11.38 -15.12
CA THR A 50 -19.12 -11.67 -16.44
C THR A 50 -20.02 -12.52 -17.34
N ALA A 51 -21.23 -12.88 -16.87
CA ALA A 51 -22.21 -13.59 -17.68
C ALA A 51 -22.90 -12.64 -18.69
N PRO A 52 -22.86 -12.90 -20.01
CA PRO A 52 -23.54 -12.07 -20.99
C PRO A 52 -25.05 -12.31 -20.90
N GLY A 53 -25.79 -11.40 -20.26
CA GLY A 53 -27.26 -11.53 -20.22
C GLY A 53 -28.09 -10.70 -19.25
N PHE A 54 -27.56 -9.71 -18.53
CA PHE A 54 -28.39 -8.88 -17.64
C PHE A 54 -28.54 -7.44 -18.16
N ARG A 55 -29.38 -7.30 -19.20
CA ARG A 55 -30.10 -6.05 -19.49
C ARG A 55 -31.57 -6.24 -19.10
N GLU A 56 -32.08 -5.23 -18.40
CA GLU A 56 -33.49 -4.89 -18.17
C GLU A 56 -34.26 -5.48 -16.97
N CYS A 57 -35.06 -4.56 -16.39
CA CYS A 57 -36.19 -4.72 -15.48
C CYS A 57 -35.94 -4.75 -13.95
N LEU A 58 -35.97 -3.54 -13.36
CA LEU A 58 -36.73 -3.29 -12.11
C LEU A 58 -38.20 -3.70 -12.32
N PRO A 59 -38.90 -4.23 -11.30
CA PRO A 59 -39.72 -3.34 -10.48
C PRO A 59 -39.85 -3.70 -8.98
N ILE A 60 -40.34 -2.68 -8.28
CA ILE A 60 -40.82 -2.57 -6.90
C ILE A 60 -41.79 -3.70 -6.51
N CYS A 61 -41.68 -4.25 -5.29
CA CYS A 61 -42.81 -4.75 -4.49
C CYS A 61 -42.46 -4.89 -2.98
N ARG A 62 -43.39 -4.47 -2.12
CA ARG A 62 -43.29 -4.38 -0.64
C ARG A 62 -43.83 -5.65 0.09
N GLY A 63 -43.09 -6.09 1.12
CA GLY A 63 -43.54 -6.67 2.41
C GLY A 63 -43.93 -8.18 2.50
N PRO A 64 -44.10 -8.79 3.70
CA PRO A 64 -43.50 -8.51 5.03
C PRO A 64 -42.87 -9.76 5.75
N ARG A 65 -42.01 -9.46 6.74
CA ARG A 65 -41.49 -10.22 7.92
C ARG A 65 -41.62 -11.77 8.00
N ALA A 66 -40.48 -12.41 8.32
CA ALA A 66 -40.42 -13.52 9.28
C ALA A 66 -39.08 -13.55 10.05
N THR A 67 -39.17 -13.43 11.37
CA THR A 67 -38.12 -13.60 12.39
C THR A 67 -37.66 -15.04 12.51
N ARG A 68 -36.34 -15.29 12.54
CA ARG A 68 -35.75 -16.42 13.27
C ARG A 68 -34.40 -16.02 13.90
N GLN A 69 -34.37 -16.05 15.22
CA GLN A 69 -33.17 -16.07 16.04
C GLN A 69 -32.39 -17.35 15.77
N PHE A 70 -31.09 -17.25 15.52
CA PHE A 70 -30.14 -18.33 15.82
C PHE A 70 -28.89 -17.75 16.50
N GLY A 71 -28.46 -18.46 17.54
CA GLY A 71 -27.68 -17.94 18.65
C GLY A 71 -26.25 -17.52 18.33
N ARG A 72 -25.81 -16.52 19.08
CA ARG A 72 -24.41 -16.08 19.20
C ARG A 72 -23.57 -17.22 19.80
N ARG A 73 -22.47 -17.57 19.15
CA ARG A 73 -21.30 -18.12 19.83
C ARG A 73 -20.24 -17.03 19.87
N SER A 74 -19.79 -16.75 21.08
CA SER A 74 -18.73 -15.80 21.42
C SER A 74 -17.43 -16.23 20.75
N ILE A 75 -16.78 -15.31 20.05
CA ILE A 75 -15.37 -15.39 19.67
C ILE A 75 -14.71 -14.27 20.48
N ASP A 76 -13.69 -14.64 21.25
CA ASP A 76 -12.94 -13.72 22.10
C ASP A 76 -12.22 -12.68 21.22
N LEU A 77 -12.72 -11.44 21.26
CA LEU A 77 -12.22 -10.24 20.60
C LEU A 77 -11.97 -9.19 21.70
N GLU A 78 -10.90 -9.32 22.46
CA GLU A 78 -10.70 -8.47 23.64
C GLU A 78 -10.38 -6.99 23.38
N ASN A 79 -10.34 -6.49 22.13
CA ASN A 79 -9.95 -5.08 21.88
C ASN A 79 -10.72 -4.33 20.78
N THR A 80 -11.84 -4.85 20.26
CA THR A 80 -12.70 -4.14 19.29
C THR A 80 -13.89 -3.53 19.99
N TRP A 81 -14.01 -2.20 19.91
CA TRP A 81 -15.14 -1.45 20.48
C TRP A 81 -15.99 -0.87 19.35
N THR A 82 -17.31 -1.05 19.43
CA THR A 82 -18.30 -0.42 18.56
C THR A 82 -18.99 0.71 19.30
N SER A 83 -18.87 1.95 18.80
CA SER A 83 -19.58 3.11 19.37
C SER A 83 -20.64 3.61 18.39
N THR A 84 -21.81 4.01 18.91
CA THR A 84 -22.89 4.55 18.08
C THR A 84 -22.97 6.07 18.27
N LYS A 85 -22.47 6.85 17.30
CA LYS A 85 -22.73 8.29 17.23
C LYS A 85 -23.66 8.55 16.04
N GLY A 86 -24.84 9.11 16.29
CA GLY A 86 -25.77 9.52 15.22
C GLY A 86 -26.34 8.38 14.36
N GLY A 87 -26.45 7.16 14.88
CA GLY A 87 -27.04 6.01 14.17
C GLY A 87 -26.09 5.25 13.23
N ARG A 88 -24.82 5.65 13.12
CA ARG A 88 -23.75 4.87 12.43
C ARG A 88 -22.83 4.21 13.45
N VAL A 89 -22.51 2.94 13.23
CA VAL A 89 -21.63 2.15 14.09
C VAL A 89 -20.19 2.42 13.68
N LEU A 90 -19.43 3.05 14.57
CA LEU A 90 -18.00 3.30 14.38
C LEU A 90 -17.21 2.09 14.91
N THR A 91 -16.38 1.50 14.07
CA THR A 91 -15.51 0.37 14.44
C THR A 91 -14.10 0.87 14.74
N ARG A 92 -13.59 0.61 15.94
CA ARG A 92 -12.23 1.03 16.32
C ARG A 92 -11.25 -0.13 16.31
N ILE A 93 -10.16 -0.01 15.54
CA ILE A 93 -9.05 -0.98 15.46
C ILE A 93 -7.76 -0.31 15.96
N PRO A 94 -7.34 -0.50 17.23
CA PRO A 94 -6.13 0.15 17.74
C PRO A 94 -4.87 -0.47 17.14
N ARG A 95 -3.84 0.35 16.89
CA ARG A 95 -2.53 -0.14 16.46
C ARG A 95 -1.91 -1.03 17.53
N HIS A 96 -1.04 -1.95 17.10
CA HIS A 96 -0.26 -2.77 18.02
C HIS A 96 0.63 -1.89 18.90
N ALA A 97 0.91 -2.37 20.11
CA ALA A 97 1.86 -1.71 20.99
C ALA A 97 3.22 -1.63 20.28
N PHE A 98 3.74 -0.43 20.17
CA PHE A 98 5.06 -0.14 19.65
C PHE A 98 5.76 0.65 20.75
N SER A 99 7.02 0.35 21.04
CA SER A 99 7.72 1.03 22.14
C SER A 99 7.69 2.55 21.91
N THR A 100 7.09 3.28 22.86
CA THR A 100 7.03 4.74 22.84
C THR A 100 8.07 5.37 23.76
N ASP A 101 8.94 4.57 24.36
CA ASP A 101 10.04 5.08 25.16
C ASP A 101 11.08 5.70 24.22
N ASN A 102 11.41 6.96 24.47
CA ASN A 102 12.35 7.75 23.66
C ASN A 102 12.06 7.73 22.14
N VAL A 103 10.79 7.84 21.72
CA VAL A 103 10.40 7.87 20.28
C VAL A 103 11.27 8.81 19.45
N ALA A 104 11.56 10.01 19.96
CA ALA A 104 12.41 10.98 19.27
C ALA A 104 13.84 10.45 19.01
N GLU A 105 14.43 9.76 19.97
CA GLU A 105 15.76 9.15 19.85
C GLU A 105 15.74 7.98 18.87
N ALA A 106 14.69 7.15 18.92
CA ALA A 106 14.51 6.02 18.01
C ALA A 106 14.29 6.49 16.56
N MET A 107 13.57 7.61 16.35
CA MET A 107 13.28 8.17 15.03
C MET A 107 14.47 8.92 14.42
N ALA A 108 15.33 9.53 15.22
CA ALA A 108 16.44 10.36 14.75
C ALA A 108 17.33 9.68 13.68
N PRO A 109 17.80 8.43 13.83
CA PRO A 109 18.60 7.79 12.80
C PRO A 109 17.82 7.53 11.51
N ILE A 110 16.52 7.24 11.59
CA ILE A 110 15.67 6.98 10.43
C ILE A 110 15.44 8.26 9.62
N ILE A 111 15.12 9.36 10.31
CA ILE A 111 14.95 10.68 9.68
C ILE A 111 16.27 11.09 9.02
N LYS A 112 17.39 10.94 9.73
CA LYS A 112 18.71 11.26 9.20
C LYS A 112 19.05 10.46 7.95
N SER A 113 18.79 9.15 7.93
CA SER A 113 19.02 8.33 6.73
C SER A 113 18.16 8.77 5.56
N ALA A 114 16.89 9.13 5.78
CA ALA A 114 16.04 9.66 4.73
C ALA A 114 16.55 11.02 4.19
N GLU A 115 17.00 11.92 5.06
CA GLU A 115 17.59 13.20 4.67
C GLU A 115 18.88 13.02 3.86
N GLU A 116 19.76 12.10 4.29
CA GLU A 116 21.03 11.79 3.62
C GLU A 116 20.79 11.28 2.19
N VAL A 117 19.92 10.27 1.99
CA VAL A 117 19.66 9.76 0.64
C VAL A 117 18.93 10.77 -0.24
N LEU A 118 18.01 11.57 0.34
CA LEU A 118 17.33 12.58 -0.45
C LEU A 118 18.34 13.63 -0.94
N ALA A 119 19.29 14.07 -0.10
CA ALA A 119 20.36 14.99 -0.50
C ALA A 119 21.18 14.47 -1.70
N GLY A 120 21.35 13.14 -1.82
CA GLY A 120 22.07 12.49 -2.92
C GLY A 120 21.25 12.16 -4.17
N LEU A 121 19.94 12.46 -4.20
CA LEU A 121 19.02 12.01 -5.25
C LEU A 121 19.48 12.37 -6.69
N GLY A 122 20.05 13.55 -6.88
CA GLY A 122 20.53 14.02 -8.20
C GLY A 122 21.87 13.43 -8.64
N THR A 123 22.68 12.91 -7.70
CA THR A 123 24.10 12.61 -7.94
C THR A 123 24.48 11.15 -7.72
N SER A 124 23.70 10.38 -6.96
CA SER A 124 24.03 9.03 -6.53
C SER A 124 22.92 8.04 -6.90
N GLU A 125 23.31 6.93 -7.53
CA GLU A 125 22.37 5.86 -7.90
C GLU A 125 21.89 5.08 -6.69
N ASP A 126 22.79 4.78 -5.76
CA ASP A 126 22.47 4.11 -4.49
C ASP A 126 21.45 4.94 -3.69
N ASP A 127 21.64 6.27 -3.65
CA ASP A 127 20.69 7.16 -2.97
C ASP A 127 19.32 7.17 -3.65
N ARG A 128 19.26 7.13 -5.00
CA ARG A 128 17.98 6.98 -5.73
C ARG A 128 17.32 5.63 -5.46
N HIS A 129 18.09 4.57 -5.32
CA HIS A 129 17.59 3.23 -5.01
C HIS A 129 16.85 3.23 -3.67
N ASP A 130 17.44 3.84 -2.65
CA ASP A 130 16.91 3.82 -1.29
C ASP A 130 15.89 4.94 -1.00
N ALA A 131 15.89 6.03 -1.79
CA ALA A 131 15.16 7.25 -1.48
C ALA A 131 13.67 7.06 -1.20
N LEU A 132 12.94 6.32 -2.05
CA LEU A 132 11.49 6.11 -1.85
C LEU A 132 11.22 5.32 -0.57
N THR A 133 11.98 4.24 -0.36
CA THR A 133 11.82 3.37 0.80
C THR A 133 12.08 4.12 2.09
N LEU A 134 13.23 4.82 2.18
CA LEU A 134 13.60 5.55 3.39
C LEU A 134 12.68 6.75 3.65
N ALA A 135 12.26 7.48 2.61
CA ALA A 135 11.30 8.57 2.77
C ALA A 135 9.94 8.06 3.29
N LEU A 136 9.43 6.95 2.75
CA LEU A 136 8.19 6.34 3.25
C LEU A 136 8.34 5.83 4.69
N VAL A 137 9.47 5.18 5.01
CA VAL A 137 9.74 4.70 6.36
C VAL A 137 9.75 5.88 7.33
N ALA A 138 10.46 6.97 7.03
CA ALA A 138 10.44 8.19 7.84
C ALA A 138 9.01 8.72 8.03
N ALA A 139 8.21 8.83 6.96
CA ALA A 139 6.82 9.27 7.03
C ALA A 139 5.95 8.39 7.95
N LYS A 140 6.11 7.06 7.89
CA LYS A 140 5.43 6.12 8.79
C LYS A 140 5.88 6.27 10.24
N TRP A 141 7.17 6.50 10.48
CA TRP A 141 7.70 6.75 11.82
C TRP A 141 7.20 8.06 12.43
N HIS A 142 6.96 9.11 11.63
CA HIS A 142 6.27 10.30 12.13
C HIS A 142 4.89 9.98 12.71
N CYS A 143 4.16 9.01 12.13
CA CYS A 143 2.88 8.54 12.67
C CYS A 143 2.99 7.74 13.99
N LEU A 144 4.20 7.35 14.43
CA LEU A 144 4.38 6.80 15.77
C LEU A 144 4.28 7.91 16.84
N ALA A 145 4.95 9.04 16.60
CA ALA A 145 4.95 10.21 17.50
C ALA A 145 3.67 11.06 17.37
N ASP A 146 2.99 10.94 16.23
CA ASP A 146 1.78 11.66 15.86
C ASP A 146 0.76 10.69 15.20
N PRO A 147 0.05 9.87 16.00
CA PRO A 147 -0.84 8.82 15.48
C PRO A 147 -2.04 9.31 14.67
N VAL A 148 -2.40 10.58 14.80
CA VAL A 148 -3.48 11.21 14.03
C VAL A 148 -2.97 11.96 12.80
N ALA A 149 -1.65 12.16 12.69
CA ALA A 149 -0.95 12.88 11.63
C ALA A 149 -1.33 14.37 11.51
N ASP A 150 -1.58 15.05 12.63
CA ASP A 150 -2.02 16.46 12.64
C ASP A 150 -0.87 17.47 12.73
N ARG A 151 0.39 17.00 12.86
CA ARG A 151 1.57 17.86 12.88
C ARG A 151 2.07 18.14 11.46
N PHE A 152 2.51 19.38 11.24
CA PHE A 152 3.12 19.79 9.98
C PHE A 152 4.30 18.90 9.56
N THR A 153 5.18 18.53 10.50
CA THR A 153 6.35 17.69 10.20
C THR A 153 5.94 16.29 9.71
N THR A 154 4.86 15.73 10.26
CA THR A 154 4.29 14.47 9.77
C THR A 154 3.80 14.65 8.34
N TRP A 155 2.99 15.68 8.08
CA TRP A 155 2.47 15.99 6.75
C TRP A 155 3.58 16.19 5.71
N GLN A 156 4.61 16.97 6.07
CA GLN A 156 5.77 17.23 5.23
C GLN A 156 6.51 15.94 4.85
N ALA A 157 6.67 14.99 5.78
CA ALA A 157 7.31 13.70 5.50
C ALA A 157 6.50 12.87 4.49
N TRP A 158 5.16 12.88 4.58
CA TRP A 158 4.29 12.22 3.61
C TRP A 158 4.34 12.87 2.22
N ILE A 159 4.33 14.21 2.15
CA ILE A 159 4.55 14.95 0.90
C ILE A 159 5.91 14.58 0.29
N LEU A 160 6.97 14.55 1.10
CA LEU A 160 8.32 14.27 0.62
C LEU A 160 8.43 12.85 0.05
N ALA A 161 7.87 11.84 0.72
CA ALA A 161 7.80 10.48 0.20
C ALA A 161 7.03 10.41 -1.14
N MET A 162 5.88 11.08 -1.22
CA MET A 162 5.06 11.16 -2.43
C MET A 162 5.80 11.83 -3.60
N GLN A 163 6.46 12.95 -3.33
CA GLN A 163 7.25 13.69 -4.32
C GLN A 163 8.41 12.86 -4.84
N THR A 164 9.15 12.19 -3.95
CA THR A 164 10.27 11.32 -4.29
C THR A 164 9.87 10.20 -5.23
N GLY A 165 8.83 9.42 -4.89
CA GLY A 165 8.36 8.34 -5.75
C GLY A 165 7.95 8.83 -7.14
N SER A 166 7.18 9.92 -7.19
CA SER A 166 6.76 10.53 -8.46
C SER A 166 7.93 11.04 -9.30
N ALA A 167 8.94 11.63 -8.65
CA ALA A 167 10.12 12.18 -9.31
C ALA A 167 11.00 11.07 -9.90
N LEU A 168 11.20 9.96 -9.18
CA LEU A 168 11.96 8.81 -9.66
C LEU A 168 11.33 8.20 -10.92
N PHE A 169 10.01 8.00 -10.95
CA PHE A 169 9.33 7.52 -12.17
C PHE A 169 9.33 8.54 -13.30
N THR A 170 9.23 9.84 -13.00
CA THR A 170 9.34 10.89 -14.02
C THR A 170 10.74 10.90 -14.66
N ALA A 171 11.79 10.78 -13.85
CA ALA A 171 13.17 10.71 -14.30
C ALA A 171 13.46 9.42 -15.10
N GLY A 172 12.94 8.28 -14.65
CA GLY A 172 13.09 7.01 -15.36
C GLY A 172 12.41 6.97 -16.73
N GLN A 173 11.27 7.64 -16.86
CA GLN A 173 10.51 7.74 -18.12
C GLN A 173 11.05 8.79 -19.09
N ALA A 174 11.94 9.68 -18.64
CA ALA A 174 12.47 10.73 -19.48
C ALA A 174 13.46 10.18 -20.51
N THR A 175 13.35 10.67 -21.74
CA THR A 175 14.27 10.32 -22.84
C THR A 175 15.54 11.17 -22.83
N GLU A 176 15.45 12.37 -22.27
CA GLU A 176 16.54 13.34 -22.17
C GLU A 176 16.56 13.93 -20.75
N GLY A 177 17.74 14.28 -20.25
CA GLY A 177 17.92 14.83 -18.91
C GLY A 177 19.00 15.91 -18.85
N PRO A 178 19.13 16.61 -17.70
CA PRO A 178 18.41 16.36 -16.45
C PRO A 178 16.94 16.83 -16.48
N VAL A 179 16.09 16.17 -15.68
CA VAL A 179 14.67 16.51 -15.50
C VAL A 179 14.50 17.24 -14.18
N ARG A 180 13.83 18.39 -14.21
CA ARG A 180 13.47 19.13 -13.00
C ARG A 180 12.25 18.52 -12.33
N CYS A 181 12.43 18.07 -11.10
CA CYS A 181 11.40 17.44 -10.31
C CYS A 181 11.24 18.17 -8.97
N ARG A 182 10.00 18.53 -8.61
CA ARG A 182 9.68 19.10 -7.31
C ARG A 182 9.78 18.02 -6.22
N VAL A 183 10.84 18.11 -5.42
CA VAL A 183 11.20 17.22 -4.30
C VAL A 183 11.81 18.05 -3.17
N GLY A 184 11.02 18.27 -2.11
CA GLY A 184 11.40 19.06 -0.94
C GLY A 184 10.28 19.97 -0.45
N ALA A 185 10.59 20.75 0.58
CA ALA A 185 9.66 21.72 1.13
C ALA A 185 9.57 22.97 0.22
N ASN A 186 8.44 23.67 0.26
CA ASN A 186 8.25 24.99 -0.37
C ASN A 186 8.57 25.02 -1.88
N GLY A 187 8.32 23.93 -2.60
CA GLY A 187 8.51 23.88 -4.04
C GLY A 187 9.96 23.70 -4.50
N GLU A 188 10.86 23.23 -3.61
CA GLU A 188 12.23 22.89 -3.99
C GLU A 188 12.27 21.97 -5.23
N GLU A 189 13.03 22.38 -6.24
CA GLU A 189 13.27 21.60 -7.45
C GLU A 189 14.63 20.92 -7.38
N ARG A 190 14.67 19.64 -7.77
CA ARG A 190 15.88 18.84 -7.91
C ARG A 190 16.04 18.38 -9.35
N GLU A 191 17.27 18.42 -9.84
CA GLU A 191 17.63 17.90 -11.16
C GLU A 191 17.98 16.42 -11.04
N LEU A 192 17.20 15.58 -11.71
CA LEU A 192 17.42 14.14 -11.76
C LEU A 192 17.90 13.71 -13.15
N PRO A 193 18.86 12.78 -13.26
CA PRO A 193 19.25 12.23 -14.55
C PRO A 193 18.11 11.44 -15.18
N ALA A 194 18.03 11.44 -16.51
CA ALA A 194 17.18 10.49 -17.23
C ALA A 194 17.78 9.09 -17.10
N THR A 195 17.19 8.22 -16.27
CA THR A 195 17.81 6.95 -15.88
C THR A 195 17.38 5.75 -16.71
N GLY A 196 16.24 5.84 -17.41
CA GLY A 196 15.60 4.66 -17.99
C GLY A 196 15.07 3.69 -16.92
N PRO A 197 14.73 2.43 -17.30
CA PRO A 197 14.39 1.38 -16.35
C PRO A 197 15.55 1.11 -15.39
N GLN A 198 15.22 0.99 -14.11
CA GLN A 198 16.18 0.73 -13.02
C GLN A 198 15.56 -0.25 -12.04
N GLU A 199 16.38 -0.93 -11.23
CA GLU A 199 15.92 -1.95 -10.27
C GLU A 199 14.84 -1.39 -9.33
N TYR A 200 15.04 -0.18 -8.79
CA TYR A 200 14.09 0.50 -7.90
C TYR A 200 12.83 1.05 -8.60
N LEU A 201 12.75 0.99 -9.94
CA LEU A 201 11.60 1.45 -10.73
C LEU A 201 10.68 0.29 -11.14
N HIS A 202 10.41 -0.60 -10.21
CA HIS A 202 9.60 -1.79 -10.40
C HIS A 202 8.13 -1.62 -9.96
N ALA A 203 7.31 -2.64 -10.22
CA ALA A 203 5.86 -2.58 -9.96
C ALA A 203 5.47 -2.30 -8.49
N ALA A 204 6.19 -2.85 -7.50
CA ALA A 204 5.89 -2.55 -6.09
C ALA A 204 6.15 -1.08 -5.70
N ASN A 205 7.25 -0.46 -6.18
CA ASN A 205 7.54 0.95 -5.94
C ASN A 205 6.60 1.87 -6.74
N TRP A 206 6.11 1.41 -7.88
CA TRP A 206 5.02 2.09 -8.59
C TRP A 206 3.74 2.12 -7.73
N LEU A 207 3.33 0.98 -7.15
CA LEU A 207 2.17 0.90 -6.26
C LEU A 207 2.33 1.81 -5.04
N THR A 208 3.51 1.77 -4.41
CA THR A 208 3.84 2.67 -3.30
C THR A 208 3.70 4.14 -3.70
N SER A 209 4.25 4.54 -4.85
CA SER A 209 4.18 5.91 -5.35
C SER A 209 2.75 6.34 -5.67
N PHE A 210 1.96 5.44 -6.26
CA PHE A 210 0.55 5.69 -6.57
C PHE A 210 -0.28 5.85 -5.28
N TYR A 211 -0.08 4.98 -4.29
CA TYR A 211 -0.75 5.09 -2.99
C TYR A 211 -0.41 6.39 -2.27
N LEU A 212 0.86 6.79 -2.29
CA LEU A 212 1.30 8.06 -1.72
C LEU A 212 0.62 9.26 -2.41
N ALA A 213 0.55 9.26 -3.74
CA ALA A 213 -0.15 10.31 -4.49
C ALA A 213 -1.66 10.34 -4.19
N ALA A 214 -2.31 9.18 -4.02
CA ALA A 214 -3.71 9.09 -3.61
C ALA A 214 -3.94 9.62 -2.19
N ILE A 215 -3.04 9.31 -1.25
CA ILE A 215 -3.12 9.82 0.13
C ILE A 215 -2.92 11.34 0.17
N CYS A 216 -2.04 11.88 -0.66
CA CYS A 216 -1.79 13.32 -0.75
C CYS A 216 -2.74 14.08 -1.69
N ARG A 217 -3.71 13.41 -2.34
CA ARG A 217 -4.67 14.01 -3.32
C ARG A 217 -3.97 14.73 -4.48
N GLU A 218 -2.86 14.17 -4.94
CA GLU A 218 -2.09 14.74 -6.05
C GLU A 218 -2.51 14.11 -7.38
N ASP A 219 -3.67 14.53 -7.90
CA ASP A 219 -4.27 13.99 -9.13
C ASP A 219 -3.31 14.04 -10.33
N GLU A 220 -2.55 15.13 -10.49
CA GLU A 220 -1.58 15.26 -11.59
C GLU A 220 -0.46 14.21 -11.51
N ARG A 221 -0.03 13.85 -10.30
CA ARG A 221 1.01 12.84 -10.09
C ARG A 221 0.45 11.44 -10.27
N MET A 222 -0.77 11.18 -9.78
CA MET A 222 -1.48 9.93 -10.06
C MET A 222 -1.66 9.73 -11.57
N ASN A 223 -2.08 10.76 -12.30
CA ASN A 223 -2.24 10.70 -13.75
C ASN A 223 -0.92 10.44 -14.47
N ARG A 224 0.18 11.06 -14.05
CA ARG A 224 1.52 10.78 -14.61
C ARG A 224 1.98 9.35 -14.34
N LEU A 225 1.81 8.87 -13.10
CA LEU A 225 2.12 7.48 -12.73
C LEU A 225 1.26 6.49 -13.55
N ALA A 226 -0.01 6.83 -13.81
CA ALA A 226 -0.90 6.01 -14.61
C ALA A 226 -0.42 5.82 -16.07
N GLN A 227 0.44 6.72 -16.58
CA GLN A 227 1.02 6.63 -17.93
C GLN A 227 2.32 5.81 -18.00
N VAL A 228 2.86 5.31 -16.87
CA VAL A 228 4.08 4.48 -16.87
C VAL A 228 3.79 3.12 -17.49
N PRO A 229 4.40 2.72 -18.63
CA PRO A 229 4.07 1.48 -19.30
C PRO A 229 4.43 0.24 -18.47
N LEU A 230 3.57 -0.79 -18.46
CA LEU A 230 3.91 -2.08 -17.84
C LEU A 230 5.23 -2.68 -18.36
N PRO A 231 5.59 -2.61 -19.66
CA PRO A 231 6.90 -3.06 -20.14
C PRO A 231 8.08 -2.34 -19.48
N PHE A 232 7.92 -1.06 -19.13
CA PHE A 232 8.95 -0.31 -18.40
C PHE A 232 9.16 -0.90 -16.99
N LEU A 233 8.06 -1.18 -16.27
CA LEU A 233 8.13 -1.78 -14.94
C LEU A 233 8.71 -3.20 -14.95
N ARG A 234 8.50 -3.97 -16.03
CA ARG A 234 9.08 -5.30 -16.21
C ARG A 234 10.57 -5.25 -16.58
N ALA A 235 11.01 -4.16 -17.19
CA ALA A 235 12.41 -3.95 -17.56
C ALA A 235 13.31 -3.60 -16.37
N SER A 236 12.78 -3.45 -15.15
CA SER A 236 13.58 -3.21 -13.94
C SER A 236 14.48 -4.38 -13.55
N GLY A 237 14.19 -5.60 -14.03
CA GLY A 237 14.89 -6.82 -13.66
C GLY A 237 14.41 -7.46 -12.35
N ALA A 238 13.48 -6.82 -11.63
CA ALA A 238 12.90 -7.37 -10.41
C ALA A 238 11.75 -8.34 -10.74
N GLU A 239 11.73 -9.49 -10.07
CA GLU A 239 10.73 -10.54 -10.27
C GLU A 239 9.53 -10.36 -9.33
N PHE A 240 8.32 -10.39 -9.90
CA PHE A 240 7.05 -10.30 -9.17
C PHE A 240 6.05 -11.34 -9.68
N ASP A 241 5.15 -11.76 -8.79
CA ASP A 241 3.98 -12.52 -9.20
C ASP A 241 3.10 -11.70 -10.16
N GLU A 242 2.52 -12.37 -11.15
CA GLU A 242 1.81 -11.70 -12.27
C GLU A 242 0.60 -10.86 -11.81
N TYR A 243 0.03 -11.18 -10.65
CA TYR A 243 -1.07 -10.40 -10.07
C TYR A 243 -0.67 -8.92 -9.83
N VAL A 244 0.60 -8.63 -9.53
CA VAL A 244 1.07 -7.27 -9.25
C VAL A 244 0.88 -6.40 -10.48
N TYR A 245 1.24 -6.89 -11.67
CA TYR A 245 1.09 -6.14 -12.92
C TYR A 245 -0.39 -5.96 -13.30
N SER A 246 -1.23 -6.97 -13.07
CA SER A 246 -2.68 -6.85 -13.25
C SER A 246 -3.28 -5.81 -12.28
N TRP A 247 -2.73 -5.73 -11.07
CA TRP A 247 -3.14 -4.73 -10.09
C TRP A 247 -2.69 -3.31 -10.46
N VAL A 248 -1.46 -3.15 -10.95
CA VAL A 248 -0.99 -1.88 -11.54
C VAL A 248 -1.93 -1.45 -12.66
N GLU A 249 -2.20 -2.32 -13.63
CA GLU A 249 -3.09 -2.03 -14.76
C GLU A 249 -4.49 -1.59 -14.30
N THR A 250 -5.01 -2.19 -13.23
CA THR A 250 -6.30 -1.79 -12.63
C THR A 250 -6.30 -0.35 -12.15
N LEU A 251 -5.27 0.06 -11.43
CA LEU A 251 -5.12 1.42 -10.94
C LEU A 251 -4.84 2.41 -12.07
N GLN A 252 -4.10 2.00 -13.11
CA GLN A 252 -3.86 2.81 -14.31
C GLN A 252 -5.15 3.11 -15.08
N ASN A 253 -6.03 2.11 -15.21
CA ASN A 253 -7.29 2.24 -15.95
C ASN A 253 -8.38 3.00 -15.19
N HIS A 254 -8.31 3.06 -13.86
CA HIS A 254 -9.36 3.61 -13.00
C HIS A 254 -9.84 5.02 -13.38
N PRO A 255 -8.95 5.98 -13.72
CA PRO A 255 -9.38 7.30 -14.17
C PRO A 255 -10.10 7.30 -15.53
N PHE A 256 -9.88 6.30 -16.38
CA PHE A 256 -10.20 6.35 -17.81
C PHE A 256 -11.36 5.45 -18.25
N GLY A 257 -11.61 4.29 -17.60
CA GLY A 257 -12.57 3.32 -18.14
C GLY A 257 -13.06 2.28 -17.15
N ARG A 258 -14.38 2.05 -17.09
CA ARG A 258 -14.96 1.08 -16.14
C ARG A 258 -14.68 -0.37 -16.53
N GLN A 259 -14.75 -0.72 -17.82
CA GLN A 259 -14.67 -2.13 -18.24
C GLN A 259 -13.24 -2.66 -18.11
N GLU A 260 -12.26 -1.91 -18.60
CA GLU A 260 -10.85 -2.25 -18.57
C GLU A 260 -10.34 -2.37 -17.13
N THR A 261 -10.77 -1.47 -16.23
CA THR A 261 -10.51 -1.57 -14.79
C THR A 261 -11.11 -2.84 -14.19
N TRP A 262 -12.33 -3.21 -14.58
CA TRP A 262 -12.97 -4.44 -14.09
C TRP A 262 -12.23 -5.69 -14.56
N ASP A 263 -11.87 -5.76 -15.83
CA ASP A 263 -11.20 -6.93 -16.42
C ASP A 263 -9.80 -7.13 -15.82
N SER A 264 -9.03 -6.06 -15.58
CA SER A 264 -7.75 -6.15 -14.90
C SER A 264 -7.90 -6.46 -13.40
N LEU A 265 -8.95 -5.96 -12.74
CA LEU A 265 -9.21 -6.25 -11.32
C LEU A 265 -9.54 -7.73 -11.12
N VAL A 266 -10.35 -8.32 -12.01
CA VAL A 266 -10.67 -9.76 -12.00
C VAL A 266 -9.38 -10.56 -12.11
N ARG A 267 -8.52 -10.25 -13.09
CA ARG A 267 -7.22 -10.91 -13.27
C ARG A 267 -6.31 -10.77 -12.05
N ALA A 268 -6.26 -9.58 -11.45
CA ALA A 268 -5.47 -9.35 -10.24
C ALA A 268 -5.97 -10.20 -9.07
N VAL A 269 -7.28 -10.24 -8.83
CA VAL A 269 -7.88 -11.06 -7.76
C VAL A 269 -7.65 -12.55 -7.99
N GLU A 270 -7.85 -13.05 -9.22
CA GLU A 270 -7.59 -14.46 -9.56
C GLU A 270 -6.10 -14.84 -9.42
N GLY A 271 -5.20 -13.90 -9.72
CA GLY A 271 -3.76 -14.06 -9.54
C GLY A 271 -3.31 -14.13 -8.08
N THR A 272 -4.15 -13.74 -7.12
CA THR A 272 -3.85 -13.89 -5.67
C THR A 272 -4.16 -15.27 -5.10
N ASP A 273 -4.74 -16.18 -5.90
CA ASP A 273 -4.98 -17.57 -5.48
C ASP A 273 -3.63 -18.21 -5.08
N PRO A 274 -3.51 -18.84 -3.89
CA PRO A 274 -2.29 -19.51 -3.47
C PRO A 274 -1.74 -20.55 -4.47
N ALA A 275 -2.58 -21.05 -5.39
CA ALA A 275 -2.13 -21.92 -6.48
C ALA A 275 -1.33 -21.19 -7.58
N HIS A 276 -1.49 -19.87 -7.72
CA HIS A 276 -0.84 -19.04 -8.74
C HIS A 276 0.33 -18.20 -8.21
N VAL A 277 0.35 -17.94 -6.90
CA VAL A 277 1.41 -17.16 -6.25
C VAL A 277 2.65 -18.03 -6.02
N GLN A 278 3.81 -17.57 -6.48
CA GLN A 278 5.10 -18.26 -6.37
C GLN A 278 6.07 -17.51 -5.45
N ILE A 279 6.02 -16.17 -5.45
CA ILE A 279 7.00 -15.33 -4.75
C ILE A 279 6.48 -14.90 -3.37
N ALA A 280 5.27 -14.32 -3.32
CA ALA A 280 4.71 -13.87 -2.05
C ALA A 280 4.30 -15.06 -1.14
N SER A 281 4.71 -15.03 0.12
CA SER A 281 4.21 -16.02 1.09
C SER A 281 2.69 -15.93 1.23
N GLN A 282 2.03 -17.05 1.51
CA GLN A 282 0.57 -17.10 1.69
C GLN A 282 0.09 -16.11 2.78
N GLU A 283 0.85 -15.96 3.86
CA GLU A 283 0.51 -15.01 4.93
C GLU A 283 0.59 -13.56 4.44
N LEU A 284 1.68 -13.19 3.75
CA LEU A 284 1.86 -11.85 3.18
C LEU A 284 0.77 -11.53 2.15
N MET A 285 0.47 -12.49 1.27
CA MET A 285 -0.58 -12.35 0.27
C MET A 285 -1.93 -12.07 0.92
N LEU A 286 -2.34 -12.92 1.86
CA LEU A 286 -3.64 -12.81 2.52
C LEU A 286 -3.77 -11.52 3.35
N LYS A 287 -2.77 -11.20 4.16
CA LYS A 287 -2.90 -10.18 5.20
C LYS A 287 -2.49 -8.77 4.75
N ILE A 288 -1.64 -8.65 3.72
CA ILE A 288 -1.08 -7.35 3.29
C ILE A 288 -1.41 -7.02 1.83
N LEU A 289 -1.26 -7.99 0.91
CA LEU A 289 -1.31 -7.69 -0.54
C LEU A 289 -2.72 -7.78 -1.13
N TYR A 290 -3.52 -8.75 -0.72
CA TYR A 290 -4.92 -8.91 -1.15
C TYR A 290 -5.89 -7.84 -0.64
N PRO A 291 -5.80 -7.35 0.63
CA PRO A 291 -6.81 -6.44 1.16
C PRO A 291 -7.04 -5.14 0.35
N PRO A 292 -6.03 -4.46 -0.22
CA PRO A 292 -6.25 -3.34 -1.12
C PRO A 292 -7.09 -3.68 -2.36
N LEU A 293 -6.91 -4.86 -2.97
CA LEU A 293 -7.70 -5.30 -4.13
C LEU A 293 -9.17 -5.48 -3.74
N ASN A 294 -9.44 -6.13 -2.60
CA ASN A 294 -10.80 -6.31 -2.10
C ASN A 294 -11.44 -4.96 -1.73
N LEU A 295 -10.70 -4.05 -1.09
CA LEU A 295 -11.19 -2.70 -0.79
C LEU A 295 -11.53 -1.93 -2.07
N PHE A 296 -10.66 -1.98 -3.08
CA PHE A 296 -10.89 -1.33 -4.36
C PHE A 296 -12.11 -1.90 -5.07
N HIS A 297 -12.30 -3.22 -5.05
CA HIS A 297 -13.52 -3.85 -5.54
C HIS A 297 -14.78 -3.27 -4.88
N ARG A 298 -14.82 -3.17 -3.53
CA ARG A 298 -15.97 -2.59 -2.81
C ARG A 298 -16.18 -1.10 -3.10
N TYR A 299 -15.08 -0.37 -3.26
CA TYR A 299 -15.09 1.02 -3.69
C TYR A 299 -15.67 1.18 -5.11
N ALA A 300 -15.22 0.38 -6.07
CA ALA A 300 -15.68 0.41 -7.45
C ALA A 300 -17.17 0.06 -7.58
N THR A 301 -17.68 -0.86 -6.75
CA THR A 301 -19.11 -1.21 -6.68
C THR A 301 -19.94 -0.24 -5.84
N ARG A 302 -19.33 0.77 -5.19
CA ARG A 302 -20.00 1.71 -4.26
C ARG A 302 -20.73 1.01 -3.09
N ASP A 303 -20.20 -0.12 -2.63
CA ASP A 303 -20.78 -0.89 -1.54
C ASP A 303 -20.20 -0.41 -0.20
N GLU A 304 -20.76 0.67 0.36
CA GLU A 304 -20.26 1.33 1.57
C GLU A 304 -20.24 0.41 2.80
N GLU A 305 -21.27 -0.42 2.97
CA GLU A 305 -21.35 -1.35 4.11
C GLU A 305 -20.22 -2.39 4.03
N ARG A 306 -20.11 -3.09 2.89
CA ARG A 306 -19.05 -4.10 2.71
C ARG A 306 -17.65 -3.49 2.64
N PHE A 307 -17.52 -2.25 2.18
CA PHE A 307 -16.26 -1.52 2.21
C PHE A 307 -15.78 -1.36 3.66
N ASN A 308 -16.63 -0.88 4.55
CA ASN A 308 -16.28 -0.66 5.96
C ASN A 308 -16.01 -1.97 6.71
N GLU A 309 -16.78 -3.03 6.45
CA GLU A 309 -16.49 -4.37 6.97
C GLU A 309 -15.11 -4.87 6.51
N SER A 310 -14.83 -4.75 5.21
CA SER A 310 -13.56 -5.17 4.62
C SER A 310 -12.38 -4.34 5.12
N LEU A 311 -12.60 -3.05 5.39
CA LEU A 311 -11.58 -2.16 5.94
C LEU A 311 -11.23 -2.55 7.37
N ALA A 312 -12.22 -2.82 8.22
CA ALA A 312 -11.98 -3.30 9.57
C ALA A 312 -11.23 -4.65 9.59
N GLU A 313 -11.57 -5.56 8.67
CA GLU A 313 -10.87 -6.84 8.50
C GLU A 313 -9.43 -6.63 8.02
N ALA A 314 -9.21 -5.77 7.02
CA ALA A 314 -7.87 -5.45 6.50
C ALA A 314 -6.94 -4.91 7.60
N LEU A 315 -7.44 -4.02 8.47
CA LEU A 315 -6.65 -3.49 9.57
C LEU A 315 -6.38 -4.52 10.67
N THR A 316 -7.33 -5.43 10.89
CA THR A 316 -7.13 -6.57 11.79
C THR A 316 -6.02 -7.48 11.28
N TRP A 317 -6.05 -7.84 10.00
CA TRP A 317 -5.00 -8.65 9.38
C TRP A 317 -3.65 -7.96 9.32
N HIS A 318 -3.63 -6.66 9.03
CA HIS A 318 -2.41 -5.85 9.10
C HIS A 318 -1.80 -5.93 10.51
N LYS A 319 -2.62 -5.75 11.55
CA LYS A 319 -2.18 -5.91 12.94
C LYS A 319 -1.63 -7.30 13.22
N GLU A 320 -2.32 -8.36 12.82
CA GLU A 320 -1.88 -9.74 13.00
C GLU A 320 -0.54 -10.01 12.30
N TYR A 321 -0.37 -9.55 11.07
CA TYR A 321 0.86 -9.76 10.30
C TYR A 321 2.06 -9.12 11.00
N TRP A 322 1.92 -7.86 11.42
CA TRP A 322 3.00 -7.11 12.05
C TRP A 322 3.27 -7.53 13.49
N THR A 323 2.34 -8.22 14.15
CA THR A 323 2.55 -8.75 15.52
C THR A 323 2.92 -10.23 15.55
N ALA A 324 3.07 -10.88 14.39
CA ALA A 324 3.36 -12.31 14.30
C ALA A 324 4.71 -12.71 14.93
N ASN A 325 5.66 -11.79 15.05
CA ASN A 325 6.93 -11.99 15.74
C ASN A 325 7.55 -10.66 16.19
N GLU A 326 8.55 -10.75 17.07
CA GLU A 326 9.21 -9.59 17.69
C GLU A 326 9.84 -8.65 16.64
N ALA A 327 10.50 -9.20 15.61
CA ALA A 327 11.14 -8.40 14.57
C ALA A 327 10.12 -7.56 13.78
N ARG A 328 9.01 -8.18 13.34
CA ARG A 328 7.92 -7.46 12.66
C ARG A 328 7.25 -6.44 13.57
N SER A 329 7.08 -6.75 14.86
CA SER A 329 6.41 -5.85 15.81
C SER A 329 7.16 -4.55 16.07
N ARG A 330 8.46 -4.52 15.76
CA ARG A 330 9.33 -3.35 15.86
C ARG A 330 9.59 -2.67 14.51
N SER A 331 9.00 -3.16 13.43
CA SER A 331 9.19 -2.56 12.11
C SER A 331 8.31 -1.33 11.92
N GLY A 332 8.92 -0.22 11.51
CA GLY A 332 8.21 1.01 11.15
C GLY A 332 7.26 0.84 9.96
N GLU A 333 7.49 -0.17 9.12
CA GLU A 333 6.60 -0.46 7.99
C GLU A 333 5.18 -0.82 8.42
N GLY A 334 5.04 -1.39 9.62
CA GLY A 334 3.76 -1.78 10.21
C GLY A 334 2.98 -0.63 10.82
N LEU A 335 3.53 0.58 10.95
CA LEU A 335 2.89 1.70 11.62
C LEU A 335 1.64 2.22 10.89
N VAL A 336 1.64 2.15 9.56
CA VAL A 336 0.52 2.61 8.71
C VAL A 336 0.21 1.58 7.64
N ALA A 337 -1.08 1.26 7.48
CA ALA A 337 -1.57 0.36 6.45
C ALA A 337 -1.70 1.11 5.11
N LEU A 338 -0.58 1.30 4.42
CA LEU A 338 -0.48 2.18 3.24
C LEU A 338 -1.54 1.93 2.16
N GLY A 339 -1.67 0.68 1.71
CA GLY A 339 -2.67 0.29 0.70
C GLY A 339 -4.11 0.55 1.17
N PRO A 340 -4.54 0.00 2.32
CA PRO A 340 -5.85 0.31 2.88
C PRO A 340 -6.13 1.80 3.09
N LEU A 341 -5.13 2.58 3.51
CA LEU A 341 -5.25 4.04 3.66
C LEU A 341 -5.49 4.72 2.32
N ALA A 342 -4.70 4.42 1.29
CA ALA A 342 -4.88 5.01 -0.03
C ALA A 342 -6.27 4.74 -0.61
N ILE A 343 -6.75 3.49 -0.54
CA ILE A 343 -8.09 3.15 -1.05
C ILE A 343 -9.19 3.80 -0.19
N ALA A 344 -9.00 3.93 1.13
CA ALA A 344 -9.93 4.65 2.00
C ALA A 344 -9.99 6.16 1.67
N CYS A 345 -8.86 6.79 1.34
CA CYS A 345 -8.81 8.16 0.84
C CYS A 345 -9.62 8.30 -0.46
N MET A 346 -9.38 7.43 -1.45
CA MET A 346 -10.14 7.43 -2.71
C MET A 346 -11.65 7.23 -2.50
N ALA A 347 -12.05 6.32 -1.61
CA ALA A 347 -13.45 6.07 -1.27
C ALA A 347 -14.10 7.29 -0.60
N ARG A 348 -13.39 7.92 0.34
CA ARG A 348 -13.84 9.14 1.02
C ARG A 348 -14.03 10.30 0.05
N ASP A 349 -13.04 10.54 -0.80
CA ASP A 349 -13.07 11.64 -1.78
C ASP A 349 -14.17 11.41 -2.83
N ALA A 350 -14.55 10.15 -3.05
CA ALA A 350 -15.72 9.78 -3.84
C ALA A 350 -17.06 9.86 -3.09
N GLY A 351 -17.08 10.30 -1.82
CA GLY A 351 -18.27 10.53 -1.01
C GLY A 351 -18.74 9.33 -0.16
N MET A 352 -17.97 8.24 -0.09
CA MET A 352 -18.30 7.10 0.79
C MET A 352 -17.93 7.43 2.24
N ALA A 353 -18.81 7.12 3.18
CA ALA A 353 -18.51 7.33 4.59
C ALA A 353 -17.55 6.26 5.11
N ILE A 354 -16.42 6.69 5.68
CA ILE A 354 -15.48 5.82 6.37
C ILE A 354 -15.86 5.75 7.84
N GLN A 355 -16.19 4.56 8.31
CA GLN A 355 -16.74 4.26 9.64
C GLN A 355 -15.75 3.43 10.50
N VAL A 356 -14.48 3.40 10.11
CA VAL A 356 -13.41 2.72 10.82
C VAL A 356 -12.40 3.75 11.34
N GLU A 357 -12.12 3.70 12.64
CA GLU A 357 -11.07 4.51 13.27
C GLU A 357 -9.88 3.63 13.66
N SER A 358 -8.68 4.04 13.25
CA SER A 358 -7.44 3.33 13.56
C SER A 358 -6.23 4.23 13.41
N GLU A 359 -5.22 4.02 14.25
CA GLU A 359 -3.91 4.67 14.10
C GLU A 359 -3.13 4.12 12.90
N TYR A 360 -3.54 2.97 12.34
CA TYR A 360 -3.03 2.49 11.03
C TYR A 360 -3.59 3.30 9.85
N LEU A 361 -4.64 4.10 10.09
CA LEU A 361 -5.27 5.02 9.15
C LEU A 361 -5.26 6.44 9.76
N PRO A 362 -4.08 7.09 9.88
CA PRO A 362 -3.96 8.38 10.55
C PRO A 362 -5.02 9.36 10.06
N LYS A 363 -5.82 9.87 11.00
CA LYS A 363 -7.07 10.55 10.68
C LYS A 363 -6.85 11.75 9.77
N ALA A 364 -5.89 12.63 10.05
CA ALA A 364 -5.64 13.82 9.26
C ALA A 364 -5.21 13.50 7.81
N LEU A 365 -4.46 12.40 7.60
CA LEU A 365 -4.16 11.90 6.25
C LEU A 365 -5.44 11.41 5.58
N LEU A 366 -6.28 10.64 6.26
CA LEU A 366 -7.53 10.14 5.71
C LEU A 366 -8.51 11.27 5.36
N GLU A 367 -8.63 12.30 6.20
CA GLU A 367 -9.57 13.41 6.00
C GLU A 367 -9.03 14.50 5.07
N PHE A 368 -7.74 14.44 4.74
CA PHE A 368 -7.03 15.51 4.06
C PHE A 368 -7.17 16.85 4.78
N GLY A 369 -7.07 16.83 6.11
CA GLY A 369 -7.38 17.97 6.99
C GLY A 369 -6.39 19.13 6.94
N TRP A 370 -5.39 19.10 6.05
CA TRP A 370 -4.29 20.07 5.97
C TRP A 370 -4.33 20.97 4.72
N VAL A 371 -5.43 20.95 3.96
CA VAL A 371 -5.67 21.94 2.88
C VAL A 371 -5.96 23.30 3.49
N GLY A 372 -4.89 24.07 3.71
CA GLY A 372 -4.99 25.43 4.24
C GLY A 372 -3.69 26.24 4.27
N GLU A 373 -2.50 25.63 4.18
CA GLU A 373 -1.23 26.37 4.34
C GLU A 373 -0.11 26.08 3.34
N VAL A 374 -0.33 25.27 2.29
CA VAL A 374 0.65 25.15 1.20
C VAL A 374 -0.08 25.31 -0.12
N ASP A 375 0.09 26.48 -0.74
CA ASP A 375 -0.31 26.74 -2.11
C ASP A 375 0.36 25.72 -3.05
N ALA A 376 -0.45 25.14 -3.93
CA ALA A 376 -0.09 24.11 -4.91
C ALA A 376 0.84 24.60 -6.03
#